data_AF-A0A821GF55-F1
#
_entry.id   AF-A0A821GF55-F1
#
_cell.length_a   1.000
_cell.length_b   1.000
_cell.length_c   1.000
_cell.angle_alpha   90.00
_cell.angle_beta   90.00
_cell.angle_gamma   90.00
#
_symmetry.space_group_name_H-M   'P 1'
#
loop_
_entity.id
_entity.type
_entity.pdbx_description
1 polymer ?
#
loop_
_entity_poly.entity_id
_entity_poly.type
_entity_poly.pdbx_seq_one_letter_code
_entity_poly.pdbx_strand_id
1 'polypeptide(L)'
;MNENDSTTTITDQLNSLRLILRSDDHLQIQLLGDYEQVRIKLDHDIQISFFFNTLNILHKSLTINNIHDLRIHKSSNKCSLNNDQWTNIHKYFDEIIQQSNEQTSVQYIIQLIQDRLLQIALTNKKFKHKTRKSAETISTTTNKFHGYEDRFTGIHEIAFNEFKTVHEHEYGVPMHRIQYYKINEQIVWDRTKKLDILTGGDQLNEASNALIYTPQRYQSILETLKSLLPDFICLQEVTVNFLNLLLNETWLQENNYYIIITKKVIDSNKKKSYGQMMIMKNFRPRSFSICPLD
;
A
#
# COMPACT_ATOMS: atom_id res chain seq x y z
N MET A 1 -26.56 -44.70 7.47
CA MET A 1 -25.84 -43.64 6.73
C MET A 1 -25.13 -42.82 7.79
N ASN A 2 -23.80 -42.93 7.87
CA ASN A 2 -23.01 -42.10 8.77
C ASN A 2 -22.84 -40.73 8.10
N GLU A 3 -23.52 -39.71 8.63
CA GLU A 3 -23.17 -38.33 8.36
C GLU A 3 -21.77 -38.10 8.93
N ASN A 4 -20.77 -38.09 8.05
CA ASN A 4 -19.46 -37.52 8.35
C ASN A 4 -19.66 -36.01 8.50
N ASP A 5 -20.03 -35.59 9.70
CA ASP A 5 -20.17 -34.20 10.07
C ASP A 5 -18.76 -33.60 10.16
N SER A 6 -18.27 -33.08 9.03
CA SER A 6 -16.97 -32.42 8.95
C SER A 6 -17.05 -31.14 9.76
N THR A 7 -16.62 -31.21 11.01
CA THR A 7 -16.52 -30.06 11.91
C THR A 7 -15.45 -29.09 11.39
N THR A 8 -15.85 -28.22 10.47
CA THR A 8 -15.02 -27.08 10.07
C THR A 8 -14.81 -26.19 11.29
N THR A 9 -13.56 -26.05 11.69
CA THR A 9 -13.19 -25.19 12.81
C THR A 9 -13.41 -23.72 12.45
N ILE A 10 -13.56 -22.86 13.44
CA ILE A 10 -13.61 -21.41 13.21
C ILE A 10 -12.37 -20.90 12.45
N THR A 11 -11.22 -21.55 12.65
CA THR A 11 -9.98 -21.32 11.91
C THR A 11 -10.16 -21.58 10.41
N ASP A 12 -10.85 -22.66 10.04
CA ASP A 12 -11.10 -23.01 8.63
C ASP A 12 -12.03 -21.99 7.96
N GLN A 13 -12.99 -21.44 8.70
CA GLN A 13 -13.88 -20.40 8.21
C GLN A 13 -13.17 -19.06 8.06
N LEU A 14 -12.33 -18.68 9.03
CA LEU A 14 -11.48 -17.51 8.92
C LEU A 14 -10.47 -17.64 7.77
N ASN A 15 -9.95 -18.84 7.53
CA ASN A 15 -9.12 -19.13 6.36
C ASN A 15 -9.92 -19.05 5.05
N SER A 16 -11.17 -19.53 5.04
CA SER A 16 -12.07 -19.39 3.89
C SER A 16 -12.38 -17.92 3.59
N LEU A 17 -12.52 -17.09 4.63
CA LEU A 17 -12.60 -15.64 4.49
C LEU A 17 -11.30 -15.05 3.92
N ARG A 18 -10.12 -15.51 4.34
CA ARG A 18 -8.84 -15.06 3.76
C ARG A 18 -8.76 -15.34 2.26
N LEU A 19 -9.24 -16.51 1.81
CA LEU A 19 -9.20 -16.91 0.40
C LEU A 19 -10.00 -16.00 -0.53
N ILE A 20 -11.07 -15.36 -0.05
CA ILE A 20 -11.85 -14.39 -0.84
C ILE A 20 -11.28 -12.95 -0.77
N LEU A 21 -10.28 -12.72 0.09
CA LEU A 21 -9.61 -11.44 0.19
C LEU A 21 -8.41 -11.37 -0.76
N ARG A 22 -8.13 -10.18 -1.28
CA ARG A 22 -6.99 -9.96 -2.20
C ARG A 22 -5.62 -10.07 -1.51
N SER A 23 -5.58 -10.01 -0.18
CA SER A 23 -4.36 -10.05 0.63
C SER A 23 -4.68 -10.50 2.05
N ASP A 24 -3.77 -11.25 2.67
CA ASP A 24 -3.88 -11.69 4.07
C ASP A 24 -3.90 -10.52 5.07
N ASP A 25 -3.26 -9.39 4.75
CA ASP A 25 -3.22 -8.18 5.59
C ASP A 25 -4.59 -7.49 5.73
N HIS A 26 -5.59 -7.96 4.98
CA HIS A 26 -6.93 -7.39 4.98
C HIS A 26 -7.82 -7.95 6.07
N LEU A 27 -7.43 -9.04 6.76
CA LEU A 27 -8.17 -9.61 7.87
C LEU A 27 -7.43 -9.33 9.19
N GLN A 28 -8.05 -8.53 10.06
CA GLN A 28 -7.56 -8.27 11.41
C GLN A 28 -8.53 -8.85 12.42
N ILE A 29 -7.99 -9.57 13.40
CA ILE A 29 -8.76 -10.13 14.52
C ILE A 29 -8.19 -9.53 15.81
N GLN A 30 -9.05 -8.96 16.63
CA GLN A 30 -8.68 -8.35 17.90
C GLN A 30 -9.53 -8.93 19.02
N LEU A 31 -8.89 -9.47 20.05
CA LEU A 31 -9.57 -9.95 21.24
C LEU A 31 -10.09 -8.77 22.08
N LEU A 32 -11.35 -8.81 22.46
CA LEU A 32 -12.02 -7.77 23.25
C LEU A 32 -12.93 -8.41 24.32
N GLY A 33 -12.30 -8.92 25.39
CA GLY A 33 -13.00 -9.69 26.43
C GLY A 33 -13.42 -11.07 25.90
N ASP A 34 -14.70 -11.41 26.07
CA ASP A 34 -15.28 -12.69 25.60
C ASP A 34 -15.63 -12.70 24.10
N TYR A 35 -15.37 -11.59 23.42
CA TYR A 35 -15.65 -11.43 22.00
C TYR A 35 -14.35 -11.21 21.22
N GLU A 36 -14.34 -11.69 19.98
CA GLU A 36 -13.34 -11.32 19.00
C GLU A 36 -13.96 -10.35 17.99
N GLN A 37 -13.29 -9.22 17.79
CA GLN A 37 -13.63 -8.28 16.73
C GLN A 37 -12.89 -8.67 15.45
N VAL A 38 -13.64 -8.91 14.40
CA VAL A 38 -13.12 -9.12 13.05
C VAL A 38 -13.24 -7.81 12.27
N ARG A 39 -12.16 -7.42 11.60
CA ARG A 39 -12.13 -6.28 10.68
C ARG A 39 -11.57 -6.74 9.34
N ILE A 40 -12.32 -6.49 8.28
CA ILE A 40 -12.04 -6.97 6.93
C ILE A 40 -11.95 -5.78 5.99
N LYS A 41 -10.78 -5.55 5.41
CA LYS A 41 -10.57 -4.51 4.38
C LYS A 41 -10.91 -5.07 3.00
N LEU A 42 -11.95 -4.54 2.38
CA LEU A 42 -12.39 -4.98 1.04
C LEU A 42 -11.64 -4.26 -0.07
N ASP A 43 -11.34 -2.99 0.16
CA ASP A 43 -10.51 -2.12 -0.67
C ASP A 43 -9.71 -1.19 0.25
N HIS A 44 -8.81 -0.37 -0.29
CA HIS A 44 -7.98 0.56 0.49
C HIS A 44 -8.79 1.45 1.45
N ASP A 45 -10.06 1.72 1.10
CA ASP A 45 -10.90 2.68 1.78
C ASP A 45 -12.15 2.12 2.46
N ILE A 46 -12.45 0.82 2.32
CA ILE A 46 -13.71 0.23 2.80
C ILE A 46 -13.42 -0.97 3.69
N GLN A 47 -14.07 -0.98 4.85
CA GLN A 47 -13.91 -2.01 5.85
C GLN A 47 -15.27 -2.55 6.32
N ILE A 48 -15.39 -3.85 6.48
CA ILE A 48 -16.48 -4.50 7.22
C ILE A 48 -15.95 -4.93 8.59
N SER A 49 -16.76 -4.78 9.63
CA SER A 49 -16.42 -5.31 10.95
C SER A 49 -17.62 -5.94 11.65
N PHE A 50 -17.36 -6.93 12.47
CA PHE A 50 -18.34 -7.58 13.33
C PHE A 50 -17.65 -8.20 14.54
N PHE A 51 -18.43 -8.58 15.54
CA PHE A 51 -17.98 -9.30 16.72
C PHE A 51 -18.56 -10.71 16.72
N PHE A 52 -17.85 -11.66 17.33
CA PHE A 52 -18.38 -12.98 17.55
C PHE A 52 -17.89 -13.52 18.90
N ASN A 53 -18.67 -14.41 19.52
CA ASN A 53 -18.28 -15.02 20.79
C ASN A 53 -17.50 -16.30 20.51
N THR A 54 -16.20 -16.31 20.85
CA THR A 54 -15.29 -17.43 20.55
C THR A 54 -15.74 -18.73 21.20
N LEU A 55 -16.30 -18.68 22.41
CA LEU A 55 -16.75 -19.87 23.14
C LEU A 55 -17.97 -20.54 22.49
N ASN A 56 -18.84 -19.75 21.86
CA ASN A 56 -20.09 -20.24 21.26
C ASN A 56 -19.94 -20.76 19.82
N ILE A 57 -18.81 -20.46 19.16
CA ILE A 57 -18.68 -20.61 17.69
C ILE A 57 -17.57 -21.59 17.29
N LEU A 58 -16.89 -22.22 18.26
CA LEU A 58 -15.80 -23.16 18.02
C LEU A 58 -16.10 -24.24 16.95
N HIS A 59 -17.38 -24.63 16.81
CA HIS A 59 -17.86 -25.61 15.83
C HIS A 59 -19.06 -25.11 14.99
N LYS A 60 -19.32 -23.80 14.94
CA LYS A 60 -20.45 -23.23 14.18
C LYS A 60 -19.98 -22.36 13.04
N SER A 61 -20.76 -22.31 11.97
CA SER A 61 -20.57 -21.36 10.88
C SER A 61 -20.76 -19.91 11.34
N LEU A 62 -19.88 -19.02 10.85
CA LEU A 62 -20.04 -17.57 10.93
C LEU A 62 -21.22 -17.15 10.05
N THR A 63 -22.40 -17.13 10.66
CA THR A 63 -23.66 -16.65 10.06
C THR A 63 -24.13 -15.38 10.77
N ILE A 64 -25.09 -14.66 10.16
CA ILE A 64 -25.68 -13.46 10.76
C ILE A 64 -26.18 -13.69 12.19
N ASN A 65 -26.77 -14.86 12.48
CA ASN A 65 -27.32 -15.17 13.79
C ASN A 65 -26.26 -15.25 14.91
N ASN A 66 -25.03 -15.59 14.54
CA ASN A 66 -23.97 -15.89 15.50
C ASN A 66 -22.95 -14.76 15.60
N ILE A 67 -23.16 -13.65 14.89
CA ILE A 67 -22.31 -12.47 14.96
C ILE A 67 -23.09 -11.29 15.51
N HIS A 68 -22.36 -10.33 16.07
CA HIS A 68 -22.90 -9.11 16.63
C HIS A 68 -22.33 -7.90 15.90
N ASP A 69 -23.16 -6.89 15.75
CA ASP A 69 -22.75 -5.56 15.31
C ASP A 69 -22.01 -5.56 13.96
N LEU A 70 -22.59 -6.24 12.96
CA LEU A 70 -22.09 -6.24 11.59
C LEU A 70 -22.25 -4.84 10.97
N ARG A 71 -21.13 -4.20 10.64
CA ARG A 71 -21.08 -2.83 10.12
C ARG A 71 -20.15 -2.69 8.93
N ILE A 72 -20.42 -1.69 8.09
CA ILE A 72 -19.55 -1.25 7.01
C ILE A 72 -19.08 0.19 7.25
N HIS A 73 -17.80 0.46 7.04
CA HIS A 73 -17.14 1.73 7.35
C HIS A 73 -16.20 2.17 6.24
N LYS A 74 -15.99 3.50 6.14
CA LYS A 74 -14.84 4.05 5.43
C LYS A 74 -13.60 3.94 6.33
N SER A 75 -12.54 3.30 5.86
CA SER A 75 -11.28 3.20 6.62
C SER A 75 -10.48 4.50 6.62
N SER A 76 -10.75 5.41 5.66
CA SER A 76 -10.03 6.65 5.48
C SER A 76 -10.94 7.80 5.01
N ASN A 77 -10.56 9.03 5.35
CA ASN A 77 -11.18 10.24 4.79
C ASN A 77 -10.90 10.41 3.29
N LYS A 78 -9.98 9.63 2.72
CA LYS A 78 -9.58 9.66 1.31
C LYS A 78 -10.26 8.54 0.50
N CYS A 79 -11.48 8.19 0.86
CA CYS A 79 -12.25 7.17 0.16
C CYS A 79 -12.38 7.49 -1.33
N SER A 80 -11.92 6.57 -2.17
CA SER A 80 -12.03 6.69 -3.64
C SER A 80 -13.48 6.73 -4.14
N LEU A 81 -14.45 6.30 -3.34
CA LEU A 81 -15.87 6.45 -3.62
C LEU A 81 -16.34 7.87 -3.29
N ASN A 82 -17.06 8.48 -4.24
CA ASN A 82 -17.78 9.73 -3.96
C ASN A 82 -18.94 9.49 -2.96
N ASN A 83 -19.54 10.58 -2.46
CA ASN A 83 -20.59 10.49 -1.44
C ASN A 83 -21.82 9.69 -1.91
N ASP A 84 -22.22 9.81 -3.16
CA ASP A 84 -23.38 9.09 -3.70
C ASP A 84 -23.08 7.59 -3.83
N GLN A 85 -21.89 7.24 -4.31
CA GLN A 85 -21.42 5.85 -4.41
C GLN A 85 -21.34 5.19 -3.04
N TRP A 86 -20.81 5.90 -2.04
CA TRP A 86 -20.78 5.40 -0.67
C TRP A 86 -22.18 5.19 -0.10
N THR A 87 -23.08 6.17 -0.25
CA THR A 87 -24.48 6.06 0.20
C THR A 87 -25.17 4.86 -0.46
N ASN A 88 -24.92 4.63 -1.75
CA ASN A 88 -25.45 3.47 -2.47
C ASN A 88 -24.89 2.15 -1.95
N ILE A 89 -23.58 2.07 -1.62
CA ILE A 89 -22.97 0.87 -1.04
C ILE A 89 -23.54 0.60 0.36
N HIS A 90 -23.67 1.63 1.19
CA HIS A 90 -24.23 1.48 2.53
C HIS A 90 -25.68 1.00 2.46
N LYS A 91 -26.50 1.62 1.62
CA LYS A 91 -27.89 1.18 1.40
C LYS A 91 -27.97 -0.27 0.93
N TYR A 92 -27.11 -0.65 -0.02
CA TYR A 92 -27.06 -2.03 -0.53
C TYR A 92 -26.64 -3.03 0.56
N PHE A 93 -25.70 -2.65 1.43
CA PHE A 93 -25.31 -3.45 2.58
C PHE A 93 -26.48 -3.64 3.57
N ASP A 94 -27.22 -2.58 3.89
CA ASP A 94 -28.40 -2.65 4.75
C ASP A 94 -29.50 -3.54 4.13
N GLU A 95 -29.72 -3.44 2.81
CA GLU A 95 -30.66 -4.30 2.08
C GLU A 95 -30.26 -5.78 2.14
N ILE A 96 -28.97 -6.10 1.97
CA ILE A 96 -28.47 -7.48 2.10
C ILE A 96 -28.76 -8.00 3.50
N ILE A 97 -28.44 -7.22 4.55
CA ILE A 97 -28.68 -7.64 5.93
C ILE A 97 -30.17 -7.87 6.18
N GLN A 98 -31.04 -6.98 5.69
CA GLN A 98 -32.49 -7.11 5.87
C GLN A 98 -33.08 -8.33 5.16
N GLN A 99 -32.53 -8.71 4.00
CA GLN A 99 -32.99 -9.86 3.22
C GLN A 99 -32.39 -11.19 3.68
N SER A 100 -31.32 -11.13 4.47
CA SER A 100 -30.61 -12.30 4.94
C SER A 100 -31.39 -13.01 6.06
N ASN A 101 -31.25 -14.32 6.11
CA ASN A 101 -31.78 -15.14 7.21
C ASN A 101 -30.68 -15.50 8.22
N GLU A 102 -31.07 -16.16 9.31
CA GLU A 102 -30.15 -16.59 10.39
C GLU A 102 -29.00 -17.49 9.93
N GLN A 103 -29.18 -18.19 8.80
CA GLN A 103 -28.21 -19.12 8.21
C GLN A 103 -27.32 -18.44 7.16
N THR A 104 -27.54 -17.17 6.87
CA THR A 104 -26.77 -16.47 5.84
C THR A 104 -25.33 -16.29 6.30
N SER A 105 -24.40 -16.83 5.51
CA SER A 105 -22.97 -16.77 5.80
C SER A 105 -22.43 -15.36 5.67
N VAL A 106 -21.59 -14.94 6.61
CA VAL A 106 -20.87 -13.66 6.56
C VAL A 106 -19.96 -13.59 5.33
N GLN A 107 -19.37 -14.72 4.93
CA GLN A 107 -18.56 -14.82 3.71
C GLN A 107 -19.36 -14.45 2.46
N TYR A 108 -20.62 -14.89 2.38
CA TYR A 108 -21.49 -14.59 1.25
C TYR A 108 -21.81 -13.08 1.16
N ILE A 109 -22.10 -12.44 2.30
CA ILE A 109 -22.33 -10.99 2.37
C ILE A 109 -21.08 -10.23 1.88
N ILE A 110 -19.90 -10.63 2.36
CA ILE A 110 -18.63 -10.00 1.97
C ILE A 110 -18.43 -10.11 0.44
N GLN A 111 -18.67 -11.29 -0.13
CA GLN A 111 -18.55 -11.51 -1.57
C GLN A 111 -19.48 -10.59 -2.37
N LEU A 112 -20.76 -10.47 -1.96
CA LEU A 112 -21.71 -9.58 -2.63
C LEU A 112 -21.26 -8.10 -2.62
N ILE A 113 -20.69 -7.64 -1.50
CA ILE A 113 -20.16 -6.27 -1.40
C ILE A 113 -18.94 -6.10 -2.30
N GLN A 114 -18.00 -7.06 -2.32
CA GLN A 114 -16.83 -7.02 -3.20
C GLN A 114 -17.25 -6.97 -4.68
N ASP A 115 -18.23 -7.78 -5.08
CA ASP A 115 -18.75 -7.81 -6.44
C ASP A 115 -19.38 -6.46 -6.81
N ARG A 116 -20.15 -5.86 -5.88
CA ARG A 116 -20.75 -4.53 -6.09
C ARG A 116 -19.70 -3.44 -6.24
N LEU A 117 -18.64 -3.46 -5.42
CA LEU A 117 -17.52 -2.53 -5.52
C LEU A 117 -16.79 -2.67 -6.86
N LEU A 118 -16.60 -3.90 -7.35
CA LEU A 118 -16.02 -4.15 -8.66
C LEU A 118 -16.86 -3.55 -9.79
N GLN A 119 -18.19 -3.66 -9.73
CA GLN A 119 -19.09 -3.05 -10.72
C GLN A 119 -19.01 -1.52 -10.72
N ILE A 120 -18.88 -0.89 -9.54
CA ILE A 120 -18.66 0.56 -9.45
C ILE A 120 -17.32 0.94 -10.09
N ALA A 121 -16.26 0.17 -9.84
CA ALA A 121 -14.96 0.43 -10.47
C ALA A 121 -15.02 0.31 -12.01
N LEU A 122 -15.73 -0.68 -12.54
CA LEU A 122 -15.90 -0.89 -13.98
C LEU A 122 -16.73 0.23 -14.64
N THR A 123 -17.80 0.67 -13.99
CA THR A 123 -18.63 1.79 -14.50
C THR A 123 -17.84 3.09 -14.51
N ASN A 124 -17.06 3.38 -13.47
CA ASN A 124 -16.18 4.56 -13.42
C ASN A 124 -15.12 4.56 -14.54
N LYS A 125 -14.55 3.39 -14.88
CA LYS A 125 -13.62 3.25 -16.02
C LYS A 125 -14.29 3.52 -17.36
N LYS A 126 -15.54 3.06 -17.56
CA LYS A 126 -16.32 3.32 -18.78
C LYS A 126 -16.68 4.79 -18.94
N PHE A 127 -17.01 5.49 -17.85
CA PHE A 127 -17.25 6.93 -17.88
C PHE A 127 -15.98 7.71 -18.23
N LYS A 128 -14.81 7.37 -17.65
CA LYS A 128 -13.54 8.01 -18.05
C LYS A 128 -13.20 7.83 -19.54
N HIS A 129 -13.62 6.74 -20.18
CA HIS A 129 -13.48 6.55 -21.62
C HIS A 129 -14.50 7.31 -22.46
N LYS A 130 -15.67 7.67 -21.92
CA LYS A 130 -16.73 8.39 -22.64
C LYS A 130 -16.63 9.93 -22.46
N THR A 131 -16.03 10.41 -21.37
CA THR A 131 -15.78 11.85 -21.11
C THR A 131 -14.43 12.34 -21.64
N ARG A 132 -13.99 11.80 -22.78
CA ARG A 132 -12.84 12.28 -23.56
C ARG A 132 -13.23 12.60 -25.01
N LYS A 133 -14.40 13.23 -25.18
CA LYS A 133 -14.72 14.01 -26.37
C LYS A 133 -15.16 15.41 -25.94
N SER A 134 -14.54 16.40 -26.59
CA SER A 134 -14.77 17.85 -26.56
C SER A 134 -14.62 18.57 -25.21
N ALA A 135 -13.37 18.91 -24.90
CA ALA A 135 -13.05 20.26 -24.46
C ALA A 135 -11.80 20.70 -25.24
N GLU A 136 -12.02 21.42 -26.34
CA GLU A 136 -10.99 22.21 -27.00
C GLU A 136 -10.56 23.30 -26.02
N THR A 137 -9.31 23.23 -25.55
CA THR A 137 -8.63 24.38 -24.98
C THR A 137 -7.17 24.29 -25.38
N ILE A 138 -6.87 24.98 -26.48
CA ILE A 138 -5.61 25.65 -26.84
C ILE A 138 -4.35 24.80 -26.59
N SER A 139 -3.92 24.11 -27.66
CA SER A 139 -2.62 23.49 -27.74
C SER A 139 -1.51 24.53 -27.71
N THR A 140 -0.81 24.63 -26.59
CA THR A 140 0.65 24.65 -26.68
C THR A 140 1.07 23.20 -26.87
N THR A 141 1.32 22.79 -28.12
CA THR A 141 1.66 21.43 -28.51
C THR A 141 2.98 21.03 -27.86
N THR A 142 2.91 20.59 -26.60
CA THR A 142 4.07 20.15 -25.85
C THR A 142 4.21 18.66 -26.12
N ASN A 143 5.14 18.30 -27.00
CA ASN A 143 5.36 16.90 -27.38
C ASN A 143 6.07 16.19 -26.22
N LYS A 144 5.39 15.25 -25.56
CA LYS A 144 5.92 14.51 -24.40
C LYS A 144 6.04 13.02 -24.74
N PHE A 145 7.19 12.42 -24.48
CA PHE A 145 7.50 11.02 -24.76
C PHE A 145 8.19 10.33 -23.58
N HIS A 146 7.96 9.02 -23.46
CA HIS A 146 8.68 8.12 -22.57
C HIS A 146 9.61 7.24 -23.41
N GLY A 147 10.90 7.24 -23.10
CA GLY A 147 11.84 6.24 -23.60
C GLY A 147 11.82 5.03 -22.68
N TYR A 148 11.54 3.84 -23.20
CA TYR A 148 11.55 2.60 -22.42
C TYR A 148 12.36 1.51 -23.12
N GLU A 149 12.91 0.60 -22.32
CA GLU A 149 13.66 -0.55 -22.82
C GLU A 149 12.74 -1.76 -23.00
N ASP A 150 12.55 -2.19 -24.24
CA ASP A 150 11.92 -3.46 -24.58
C ASP A 150 12.93 -4.61 -24.45
N ARG A 151 12.46 -5.78 -24.00
CA ARG A 151 13.34 -6.93 -23.69
C ARG A 151 14.06 -7.49 -24.92
N PHE A 152 13.51 -7.29 -26.11
CA PHE A 152 13.99 -7.93 -27.32
C PHE A 152 14.48 -6.94 -28.35
N THR A 153 13.98 -5.71 -28.31
CA THR A 153 14.18 -4.73 -29.39
C THR A 153 14.88 -3.45 -28.94
N GLY A 154 15.24 -3.33 -27.66
CA GLY A 154 16.01 -2.20 -27.14
C GLY A 154 15.13 -0.99 -26.82
N ILE A 155 15.67 0.22 -26.98
CA ILE A 155 14.98 1.45 -26.57
C ILE A 155 13.91 1.85 -27.59
N HIS A 156 12.69 2.07 -27.10
CA HIS A 156 11.56 2.62 -27.85
C HIS A 156 11.03 3.89 -27.21
N GLU A 157 10.49 4.79 -28.03
CA GLU A 157 9.76 5.97 -27.57
C GLU A 157 8.25 5.76 -27.73
N ILE A 158 7.48 6.12 -26.71
CA ILE A 158 6.02 6.14 -26.76
C ILE A 158 5.51 7.49 -26.29
N ALA A 159 4.49 8.02 -26.96
CA ALA A 159 3.90 9.29 -26.57
C ALA A 159 3.30 9.19 -25.15
N PHE A 160 3.45 10.25 -24.36
CA PHE A 160 2.96 10.29 -22.97
C PHE A 160 1.48 9.91 -22.87
N ASN A 161 0.67 10.34 -23.85
CA ASN A 161 -0.77 10.07 -23.88
C ASN A 161 -1.13 8.63 -24.28
N GLU A 162 -0.19 7.90 -24.88
CA GLU A 162 -0.34 6.52 -25.31
C GLU A 162 0.27 5.52 -24.33
N PHE A 163 1.13 6.00 -23.42
CA PHE A 163 1.75 5.19 -22.39
C PHE A 163 0.71 4.57 -21.46
N LYS A 164 0.78 3.25 -21.29
CA LYS A 164 -0.01 2.48 -20.33
C LYS A 164 0.91 1.60 -19.52
N THR A 165 0.68 1.54 -18.20
CA THR A 165 1.47 0.65 -17.32
C THR A 165 0.92 -0.78 -17.35
N VAL A 166 1.74 -1.76 -16.95
CA VAL A 166 1.30 -3.16 -16.76
C VAL A 166 0.10 -3.32 -15.82
N HIS A 167 -0.14 -2.36 -14.93
CA HIS A 167 -1.29 -2.35 -14.03
C HIS A 167 -2.59 -1.89 -14.72
N GLU A 168 -2.46 -1.20 -15.85
CA GLU A 168 -3.58 -0.64 -16.62
C GLU A 168 -3.91 -1.46 -17.87
N HIS A 169 -2.94 -2.20 -18.42
CA HIS A 169 -3.12 -3.01 -19.61
C HIS A 169 -2.20 -4.24 -19.61
N GLU A 170 -2.69 -5.34 -20.18
CA GLU A 170 -1.95 -6.62 -20.29
C GLU A 170 -0.62 -6.50 -21.06
N TYR A 171 -0.51 -5.52 -21.97
CA TYR A 171 0.69 -5.21 -22.75
C TYR A 171 1.35 -3.88 -22.31
N GLY A 172 1.04 -3.40 -21.11
CA GLY A 172 1.59 -2.15 -20.60
C GLY A 172 3.10 -2.26 -20.38
N VAL A 173 3.77 -1.11 -20.42
CA VAL A 173 5.21 -1.04 -20.16
C VAL A 173 5.44 -1.01 -18.64
N PRO A 174 6.24 -1.90 -18.06
CA PRO A 174 6.58 -1.83 -16.64
C PRO A 174 7.34 -0.54 -16.32
N MET A 175 6.97 0.15 -15.23
CA MET A 175 7.60 1.43 -14.84
C MET A 175 9.12 1.32 -14.68
N HIS A 176 9.62 0.18 -14.19
CA HIS A 176 11.06 -0.06 -14.03
C HIS A 176 11.82 -0.19 -15.35
N ARG A 177 11.16 -0.10 -16.51
CA ARG A 177 11.80 -0.10 -17.84
C ARG A 177 11.84 1.26 -18.50
N ILE A 178 11.23 2.27 -17.88
CA ILE A 178 11.39 3.64 -18.36
C ILE A 178 12.85 4.04 -18.13
N GLN A 179 13.50 4.46 -19.20
CA GLN A 179 14.88 4.91 -19.23
C GLN A 179 14.97 6.43 -19.25
N TYR A 180 14.07 7.15 -19.93
CA TYR A 180 14.08 8.61 -19.93
C TYR A 180 12.70 9.23 -20.19
N TYR A 181 12.56 10.50 -19.82
CA TYR A 181 11.44 11.38 -20.18
C TYR A 181 11.91 12.48 -21.11
N LYS A 182 11.14 12.74 -22.16
CA LYS A 182 11.45 13.72 -23.21
C LYS A 182 10.29 14.70 -23.38
N ILE A 183 10.59 15.99 -23.38
CA ILE A 183 9.62 17.08 -23.57
C ILE A 183 10.17 18.00 -24.65
N ASN A 184 9.42 18.25 -25.72
CA ASN A 184 9.84 19.09 -26.86
C ASN A 184 11.23 18.71 -27.39
N GLU A 185 11.44 17.41 -27.57
CA GLU A 185 12.72 16.81 -27.98
C GLU A 185 13.89 16.89 -27.00
N GLN A 186 13.73 17.59 -25.88
CA GLN A 186 14.72 17.64 -24.81
C GLN A 186 14.48 16.50 -23.83
N ILE A 187 15.52 15.71 -23.55
CA ILE A 187 15.49 14.75 -22.43
C ILE A 187 15.56 15.54 -21.13
N VAL A 188 14.51 15.46 -20.34
CA VAL A 188 14.34 16.19 -19.07
C VAL A 188 14.64 15.32 -17.85
N TRP A 189 14.73 14.01 -18.06
CA TRP A 189 15.09 13.04 -17.04
C TRP A 189 15.63 11.79 -17.72
N ASP A 190 16.78 11.28 -17.30
CA ASP A 190 17.41 10.10 -17.87
C ASP A 190 17.98 9.24 -16.75
N ARG A 191 17.54 7.99 -16.65
CA ARG A 191 17.95 7.03 -15.63
C ARG A 191 19.39 6.57 -15.81
N THR A 192 19.83 6.38 -17.05
CA THR A 192 21.17 5.85 -17.36
C THR A 192 22.20 6.98 -17.21
N LYS A 193 21.86 8.18 -17.68
CA LYS A 193 22.71 9.37 -17.55
C LYS A 193 22.54 10.08 -16.20
N LYS A 194 21.59 9.63 -15.36
CA LYS A 194 21.21 10.24 -14.07
C LYS A 194 20.90 11.74 -14.18
N LEU A 195 20.29 12.14 -15.29
CA LEU A 195 19.83 13.51 -15.52
C LEU A 195 18.47 13.71 -14.86
N ASP A 196 18.27 14.82 -14.14
CA ASP A 196 16.96 15.19 -13.59
C ASP A 196 16.76 16.71 -13.59
N ILE A 197 16.23 17.20 -14.70
CA ILE A 197 15.86 18.61 -14.91
C ILE A 197 14.48 18.90 -14.27
N LEU A 198 13.65 17.87 -14.09
CA LEU A 198 12.25 18.01 -13.64
C LEU A 198 12.12 18.29 -12.14
N THR A 199 13.00 17.73 -11.31
CA THR A 199 12.93 17.89 -9.84
C THR A 199 13.95 18.88 -9.27
N GLY A 200 14.77 19.52 -10.12
CA GLY A 200 15.77 20.50 -9.70
C GLY A 200 17.08 19.89 -9.18
N GLY A 201 17.36 18.62 -9.52
CA GLY A 201 18.57 17.91 -9.06
C GLY A 201 19.89 18.56 -9.51
N ASP A 202 19.87 19.33 -10.59
CA ASP A 202 21.06 19.99 -11.16
C ASP A 202 21.47 21.30 -10.47
N GLN A 203 20.78 21.75 -9.39
CA GLN A 203 21.32 22.82 -8.53
C GLN A 203 22.30 22.31 -7.46
N LEU A 204 22.64 21.01 -7.48
CA LEU A 204 23.72 20.45 -6.66
C LEU A 204 24.86 20.03 -7.59
N ASN A 205 25.80 20.97 -7.78
CA ASN A 205 27.12 20.88 -8.45
C ASN A 205 27.63 19.45 -8.73
N GLU A 206 28.35 19.28 -9.83
CA GLU A 206 29.03 18.04 -10.30
C GLU A 206 29.83 17.27 -9.23
N ALA A 207 30.20 17.90 -8.12
CA ALA A 207 30.73 17.25 -6.92
C ALA A 207 29.77 16.24 -6.25
N SER A 208 28.46 16.39 -6.45
CA SER A 208 27.40 15.65 -5.77
C SER A 208 27.15 14.27 -6.37
N ASN A 209 27.41 14.11 -7.68
CA ASN A 209 27.23 12.83 -8.37
C ASN A 209 28.34 11.81 -8.03
N ALA A 210 29.48 12.28 -7.54
CA ALA A 210 30.51 11.41 -6.96
C ALA A 210 30.15 10.91 -5.53
N LEU A 211 29.14 11.50 -4.87
CA LEU A 211 28.80 11.22 -3.46
C LEU A 211 27.76 10.11 -3.26
N ILE A 212 27.28 9.47 -4.33
CA ILE A 212 26.17 8.52 -4.23
C ILE A 212 26.52 7.28 -3.39
N TYR A 213 27.82 6.98 -3.20
CA TYR A 213 28.33 5.89 -2.35
C TYR A 213 29.56 6.27 -1.50
N THR A 214 29.64 7.50 -1.00
CA THR A 214 30.81 7.94 -0.23
C THR A 214 30.47 8.14 1.26
N PRO A 215 31.38 7.82 2.20
CA PRO A 215 31.18 8.06 3.64
C PRO A 215 30.73 9.49 3.99
N GLN A 216 31.11 10.47 3.17
CA GLN A 216 30.76 11.88 3.29
C GLN A 216 29.24 12.12 3.20
N ARG A 217 28.51 11.31 2.44
CA ARG A 217 27.05 11.41 2.32
C ARG A 217 26.36 11.01 3.63
N TYR A 218 26.83 9.95 4.29
CA TYR A 218 26.29 9.53 5.57
C TYR A 218 26.45 10.63 6.61
N GLN A 219 27.63 11.24 6.69
CA GLN A 219 27.85 12.35 7.61
C GLN A 219 26.92 13.53 7.33
N SER A 220 26.77 13.92 6.06
CA SER A 220 25.90 15.05 5.69
C SER A 220 24.43 14.81 6.07
N ILE A 221 23.95 13.58 5.90
CA ILE A 221 22.60 13.19 6.33
C ILE A 221 22.49 13.25 7.86
N LEU A 222 23.47 12.72 8.59
CA LEU A 222 23.47 12.74 10.07
C LEU A 222 23.48 14.17 10.61
N GLU A 223 24.34 15.05 10.10
CA GLU A 223 24.37 16.46 10.50
C GLU A 223 23.04 17.16 10.22
N THR A 224 22.42 16.87 9.07
CA THR A 224 21.11 17.43 8.72
C THR A 224 20.04 16.97 9.72
N LEU A 225 19.97 15.67 10.01
CA LEU A 225 19.01 15.11 10.97
C LEU A 225 19.24 15.68 12.38
N LYS A 226 20.50 15.79 12.80
CA LYS A 226 20.89 16.36 14.10
C LYS A 226 20.53 17.83 14.23
N SER A 227 20.71 18.62 13.17
CA SER A 227 20.36 20.05 13.18
C SER A 227 18.85 20.30 13.20
N LEU A 228 18.07 19.43 12.55
CA LEU A 228 16.62 19.59 12.44
C LEU A 228 15.85 19.00 13.62
N LEU A 229 16.42 18.00 14.32
CA LEU A 229 15.77 17.25 15.40
C LEU A 229 14.31 16.86 15.11
N PRO A 230 14.03 16.22 13.96
CA PRO A 230 12.66 15.96 13.52
C PRO A 230 11.94 14.93 14.40
N ASP A 231 10.67 15.15 14.73
CA ASP A 231 9.90 14.19 15.55
C ASP A 231 9.72 12.81 14.90
N PHE A 232 9.78 12.75 13.56
CA PHE A 232 9.63 11.54 12.77
C PHE A 232 10.63 11.49 11.61
N ILE A 233 11.31 10.36 11.45
CA ILE A 233 12.26 10.12 10.35
C ILE A 233 11.88 8.84 9.62
N CYS A 234 11.62 8.95 8.32
CA CYS A 234 11.41 7.81 7.41
C CYS A 234 12.62 7.65 6.50
N LEU A 235 13.25 6.48 6.48
CA LEU A 235 14.37 6.19 5.58
C LEU A 235 14.06 4.93 4.76
N GLN A 236 14.50 4.95 3.50
CA GLN A 236 14.39 3.84 2.56
C GLN A 236 15.78 3.40 2.10
N GLU A 237 15.90 2.12 1.74
CA GLU A 237 17.15 1.49 1.28
C GLU A 237 18.33 1.65 2.25
N VAL A 238 18.05 1.63 3.56
CA VAL A 238 19.05 1.83 4.62
C VAL A 238 20.11 0.74 4.56
N THR A 239 21.37 1.11 4.35
CA THR A 239 22.49 0.16 4.32
C THR A 239 22.95 -0.20 5.73
N VAL A 240 23.64 -1.34 5.89
CA VAL A 240 24.22 -1.75 7.18
C VAL A 240 25.21 -0.72 7.71
N ASN A 241 26.05 -0.17 6.83
CA ASN A 241 27.05 0.83 7.22
C ASN A 241 26.39 2.12 7.73
N PHE A 242 25.31 2.57 7.07
CA PHE A 242 24.60 3.76 7.52
C PHE A 242 23.85 3.51 8.83
N LEU A 243 23.23 2.34 8.99
CA LEU A 243 22.59 1.96 10.25
C LEU A 243 23.60 2.00 11.40
N ASN A 244 24.77 1.37 11.24
CA ASN A 244 25.79 1.37 12.29
C ASN A 244 26.27 2.77 12.66
N LEU A 245 26.45 3.66 11.67
CA LEU A 245 26.80 5.06 11.94
C LEU A 245 25.69 5.77 12.72
N LEU A 246 24.44 5.59 12.30
CA LEU A 246 23.29 6.19 12.95
C LEU A 246 23.11 5.70 14.39
N LEU A 247 23.31 4.40 14.65
CA LEU A 247 23.22 3.83 16.01
C LEU A 247 24.31 4.38 16.96
N ASN A 248 25.42 4.88 16.42
CA ASN A 248 26.50 5.49 17.21
C ASN A 248 26.25 6.97 17.55
N GLU A 249 25.19 7.58 17.03
CA GLU A 249 24.87 8.99 17.29
C GLU A 249 24.22 9.18 18.67
N THR A 250 24.93 9.83 19.60
CA THR A 250 24.44 10.04 20.98
C THR A 250 23.20 10.92 21.03
N TRP A 251 23.04 11.85 20.08
CA TRP A 251 21.91 12.78 20.06
C TRP A 251 20.56 12.07 19.92
N LEU A 252 20.52 10.87 19.32
CA LEU A 252 19.30 10.06 19.25
C LEU A 252 18.87 9.57 20.64
N GLN A 253 19.82 9.12 21.45
CA GLN A 253 19.57 8.69 22.83
C GLN A 253 19.20 9.89 23.71
N GLU A 254 19.97 10.98 23.63
CA GLU A 254 19.75 12.21 24.40
C GLU A 254 18.36 12.82 24.14
N ASN A 255 17.85 12.67 22.92
CA ASN A 255 16.53 13.18 22.52
C ASN A 255 15.42 12.12 22.57
N ASN A 256 15.68 10.95 23.15
CA ASN A 256 14.70 9.88 23.36
C ASN A 256 14.04 9.38 22.05
N TYR A 257 14.86 9.09 21.04
CA TYR A 257 14.42 8.48 19.80
C TYR A 257 14.34 6.95 19.90
N TYR A 258 13.33 6.39 19.26
CA TYR A 258 13.13 4.95 19.11
C TYR A 258 13.24 4.55 17.64
N ILE A 259 14.01 3.50 17.34
CA ILE A 259 14.22 2.99 15.99
C ILE A 259 13.36 1.75 15.76
N ILE A 260 12.61 1.76 14.66
CA ILE A 260 11.82 0.65 14.15
C ILE A 260 12.44 0.18 12.84
N ILE A 261 12.87 -1.07 12.83
CA ILE A 261 13.40 -1.73 11.63
C ILE A 261 12.37 -2.73 11.14
N THR A 262 11.84 -2.54 9.95
CA THR A 262 10.95 -3.53 9.33
C THR A 262 11.80 -4.69 8.83
N LYS A 263 11.78 -5.84 9.52
CA LYS A 263 12.42 -7.07 9.04
C LYS A 263 11.68 -7.61 7.81
N LYS A 264 12.07 -7.19 6.61
CA LYS A 264 11.98 -8.04 5.42
C LYS A 264 13.37 -8.63 5.16
N VAL A 265 13.48 -9.94 5.45
CA VAL A 265 14.61 -10.87 5.22
C VAL A 265 15.32 -10.54 3.90
N ILE A 266 16.61 -10.15 3.93
CA ILE A 266 17.82 -11.00 3.98
C ILE A 266 17.87 -12.00 2.82
N ASP A 267 18.44 -11.57 1.71
CA ASP A 267 19.06 -12.48 0.75
C ASP A 267 20.53 -12.63 1.21
N SER A 268 20.84 -13.73 1.91
CA SER A 268 22.11 -13.98 2.62
C SER A 268 23.35 -13.95 1.71
N ASN A 269 23.17 -13.89 0.39
CA ASN A 269 24.25 -13.93 -0.59
C ASN A 269 24.56 -12.58 -1.26
N LYS A 270 23.89 -11.48 -0.89
CA LYS A 270 24.22 -10.14 -1.42
C LYS A 270 24.34 -9.17 -0.25
N LYS A 271 25.47 -8.46 -0.12
CA LYS A 271 25.64 -7.27 0.75
C LYS A 271 24.44 -6.33 0.53
N LYS A 272 23.38 -6.41 1.33
CA LYS A 272 22.13 -5.67 1.06
C LYS A 272 21.49 -5.08 2.30
N SER A 273 20.93 -3.90 2.03
CA SER A 273 20.22 -2.96 2.89
C SER A 273 19.14 -3.58 3.76
N TYR A 274 18.97 -3.03 4.97
CA TYR A 274 17.86 -3.26 5.90
C TYR A 274 16.49 -2.80 5.39
N GLY A 275 16.43 -2.20 4.19
CA GLY A 275 15.17 -1.78 3.57
C GLY A 275 14.65 -0.49 4.18
N GLN A 276 13.47 -0.52 4.79
CA GLN A 276 12.80 0.65 5.36
C GLN A 276 13.06 0.77 6.87
N MET A 277 13.26 2.00 7.34
CA MET A 277 13.48 2.30 8.75
C MET A 277 12.65 3.51 9.15
N MET A 278 12.09 3.45 10.35
CA MET A 278 11.40 4.57 10.98
C MET A 278 12.09 4.91 12.31
N ILE A 279 12.23 6.21 12.58
CA ILE A 279 12.77 6.71 13.85
C ILE A 279 11.78 7.72 14.41
N MET A 280 11.44 7.59 15.69
CA MET A 280 10.39 8.40 16.32
C MET A 280 10.85 8.96 17.65
N LYS A 281 10.69 10.27 17.85
CA LYS A 281 11.01 10.94 19.11
C LYS A 281 9.91 10.73 20.13
N ASN A 282 10.27 10.41 21.39
CA ASN A 282 9.34 10.27 22.53
C ASN A 282 8.21 9.24 22.35
N PHE A 283 8.29 8.39 21.32
CA PHE A 283 7.23 7.45 21.01
C PHE A 283 7.78 6.03 20.97
N ARG A 284 7.50 5.26 22.03
CA ARG A 284 7.84 3.84 22.10
C ARG A 284 6.72 3.01 21.46
N PRO A 285 6.94 2.42 20.27
CA PRO A 285 5.96 1.53 19.65
C PRO A 285 5.73 0.28 20.51
N ARG A 286 4.48 -0.18 20.64
CA ARG A 286 4.13 -1.32 21.52
C ARG A 286 4.28 -2.71 20.88
N SER A 287 4.49 -2.81 19.56
CA SER A 287 4.31 -4.08 18.83
C SER A 287 5.26 -4.33 17.65
N PHE A 288 6.47 -3.75 17.65
CA PHE A 288 7.48 -4.01 16.61
C PHE A 288 8.74 -4.64 17.20
N SER A 289 9.56 -5.28 16.36
CA SER A 289 10.93 -5.65 16.73
C SER A 289 11.74 -4.36 16.96
N ILE A 290 11.79 -3.91 18.21
CA ILE A 290 12.56 -2.75 18.64
C ILE A 290 14.00 -3.19 18.81
N CYS A 291 14.93 -2.45 18.21
CA CYS A 291 16.33 -2.52 18.61
C CYS A 291 16.49 -1.51 19.76
N PRO A 292 16.69 -1.94 21.02
CA PRO A 292 17.05 -1.00 22.08
C PRO A 292 18.39 -0.34 21.70
N LEU A 293 18.44 0.97 21.84
CA LEU A 293 19.68 1.74 21.77
C LEU A 293 20.30 1.69 23.17
N ASP A 294 21.00 0.61 23.50
CA ASP A 294 21.81 0.53 24.72
C ASP A 294 23.11 1.33 24.53
#